data_AF-A0A968A8N6-F1
#
_entry.id   AF-A0A968A8N6-F1
#
_cell.length_a   1.000
_cell.length_b   1.000
_cell.length_c   1.000
_cell.angle_alpha   90.00
_cell.angle_beta   90.00
_cell.angle_gamma   90.00
#
_symmetry.space_group_name_H-M   'P 1'
#
loop_
_entity.id
_entity.type
_entity.pdbx_description
1 polymer ?
#
loop_
_entity_poly.entity_id
_entity_poly.type
_entity_poly.pdbx_seq_one_letter_code
_entity_poly.pdbx_strand_id
1 'polypeptide(L)'
;LRILLAESIDRLKPDSDAEFGTTDAWRYYNALYFPYVAGLRPYSRRADHDRSDPVIRAALDWFQVQVPERTLYNWQTEGAQLIAQDLREMIGD
;
A
#
# COMPACT_ATOMS: atom_id res chain seq x y z
N LEU A 1 -1.34 -10.10 -14.78
CA LEU A 1 -2.14 -9.72 -13.60
C LEU A 1 -1.33 -8.95 -12.55
N ARG A 2 -0.17 -9.46 -12.08
CA ARG A 2 0.68 -8.74 -11.10
C ARG A 2 1.12 -7.34 -11.57
N ILE A 3 1.51 -7.20 -12.83
CA ILE A 3 1.93 -5.91 -13.41
C ILE A 3 0.78 -4.90 -13.37
N LEU A 4 -0.41 -5.27 -13.88
CA LEU A 4 -1.61 -4.42 -13.84
C LEU A 4 -1.99 -4.00 -12.41
N LEU A 5 -1.88 -4.92 -11.43
CA LEU A 5 -2.13 -4.57 -10.03
C LEU A 5 -1.12 -3.54 -9.52
N ALA A 6 0.17 -3.73 -9.80
CA ALA A 6 1.22 -2.81 -9.38
C ALA A 6 1.03 -1.43 -10.02
N GLU A 7 0.73 -1.37 -11.32
CA GLU A 7 0.43 -0.11 -12.03
C GLU A 7 -0.79 0.60 -11.45
N SER A 8 -1.86 -0.14 -11.14
CA SER A 8 -3.05 0.45 -10.53
C SER A 8 -2.82 0.94 -9.11
N ILE A 9 -1.98 0.24 -8.33
CA ILE A 9 -1.57 0.71 -7.00
C ILE A 9 -0.70 1.97 -7.13
N ASP A 10 0.21 2.01 -8.11
CA ASP A 10 1.10 3.16 -8.33
C ASP A 10 0.31 4.45 -8.64
N ARG A 11 -0.81 4.34 -9.37
CA ARG A 11 -1.73 5.47 -9.59
C ARG A 11 -2.38 6.04 -8.32
N LEU A 12 -2.43 5.29 -7.22
CA LEU A 12 -2.91 5.80 -5.93
C LEU A 12 -1.86 6.63 -5.18
N LYS A 13 -0.60 6.61 -5.63
CA LYS A 13 0.47 7.37 -5.00
C LYS A 13 0.14 8.87 -5.08
N PRO A 14 0.19 9.61 -3.96
CA PRO A 14 0.00 11.05 -4.00
C PRO A 14 1.04 11.73 -4.90
N ASP A 15 0.66 12.85 -5.53
CA ASP A 15 1.55 13.65 -6.36
C ASP A 15 2.66 14.28 -5.50
N SER A 16 3.77 13.55 -5.38
CA SER A 16 4.90 13.85 -4.51
C SER A 16 6.11 13.05 -4.97
N ASP A 17 7.30 13.68 -4.94
CA ASP A 17 8.58 13.02 -5.21
C ASP A 17 9.00 12.04 -4.10
N ALA A 18 8.24 11.94 -3.00
CA ALA A 18 8.57 11.03 -1.91
C ALA A 18 8.32 9.56 -2.30
N GLU A 19 9.11 8.64 -1.74
CA GLU A 19 8.88 7.19 -1.87
C GLU A 19 7.90 6.67 -0.81
N PHE A 20 7.70 7.44 0.27
CA PHE A 20 6.82 7.10 1.40
C PHE A 20 6.32 8.35 2.13
N GLY A 21 5.10 8.28 2.64
CA GLY A 21 4.50 9.28 3.51
C GLY A 21 3.47 8.65 4.45
N THR A 22 3.15 9.32 5.55
CA THR A 22 2.27 8.81 6.61
C THR A 22 0.96 9.58 6.75
N THR A 23 0.70 10.53 5.85
CA THR A 23 -0.55 11.30 5.86
C THR A 23 -1.72 10.48 5.29
N ASP A 24 -2.95 10.95 5.51
CA ASP A 24 -4.15 10.27 5.02
C ASP A 24 -4.15 10.03 3.50
N ALA A 25 -3.51 10.91 2.72
CA ALA A 25 -3.39 10.76 1.28
C ALA A 25 -2.61 9.49 0.88
N TRP A 26 -1.67 9.05 1.71
CA TRP A 26 -0.83 7.88 1.44
C TRP A 26 -1.47 6.56 1.87
N ARG A 27 -2.57 6.59 2.63
CA ARG A 27 -3.05 5.40 3.36
C ARG A 27 -3.38 4.23 2.44
N TYR A 28 -4.07 4.48 1.33
CA TYR A 28 -4.47 3.43 0.39
C TYR A 28 -3.30 2.91 -0.43
N TYR A 29 -2.43 3.82 -0.90
CA TYR A 29 -1.17 3.44 -1.55
C TYR A 29 -0.34 2.55 -0.62
N ASN A 30 -0.04 3.00 0.60
CA ASN A 30 0.79 2.24 1.54
C ASN A 30 0.16 0.88 1.87
N ALA A 31 -1.14 0.85 2.19
CA ALA A 31 -1.86 -0.36 2.60
C ALA A 31 -1.84 -1.47 1.53
N LEU A 32 -1.68 -1.09 0.26
CA LEU A 32 -1.63 -2.01 -0.87
C LEU A 32 -0.20 -2.26 -1.36
N TYR A 33 0.59 -1.20 -1.57
CA TYR A 33 1.94 -1.28 -2.13
C TYR A 33 2.85 -2.13 -1.24
N PHE A 34 2.97 -1.82 0.04
CA PHE A 34 3.91 -2.53 0.89
C PHE A 34 3.57 -4.03 1.03
N PRO A 35 2.31 -4.43 1.28
CA PRO A 35 1.98 -5.85 1.39
C PRO A 35 2.01 -6.62 0.07
N TYR A 36 1.53 -6.03 -1.03
CA TYR A 36 1.31 -6.76 -2.29
C TYR A 36 2.40 -6.55 -3.34
N VAL A 37 3.10 -5.40 -3.33
CA VAL A 37 4.17 -5.08 -4.28
C VAL A 37 5.54 -5.28 -3.62
N ALA A 38 5.76 -4.67 -2.45
CA ALA A 38 7.03 -4.77 -1.73
C ALA A 38 7.16 -6.05 -0.86
N GLY A 39 6.08 -6.82 -0.71
CA GLY A 39 6.08 -8.10 0.02
C GLY A 39 6.22 -7.98 1.55
N LEU A 40 6.02 -6.79 2.10
CA LEU A 40 6.05 -6.53 3.54
C LEU A 40 4.91 -7.27 4.24
N ARG A 41 5.18 -7.84 5.41
CA ARG A 41 4.15 -8.53 6.22
C ARG A 41 4.07 -7.92 7.63
N PRO A 42 3.41 -6.77 7.81
CA PRO A 42 3.54 -5.95 9.02
C PRO A 42 3.18 -6.67 10.33
N TYR A 43 2.18 -7.55 10.28
CA TYR A 43 1.65 -8.29 11.44
C TYR A 43 2.01 -9.78 11.41
N SER A 44 2.92 -10.22 10.53
CA SER A 44 3.40 -11.60 10.57
C SER A 44 4.43 -11.79 11.68
N ARG A 45 4.40 -12.96 12.33
CA ARG A 45 5.44 -13.35 13.30
C ARG A 45 6.85 -13.42 12.67
N ARG A 46 6.94 -13.46 11.33
CA ARG A 46 8.18 -13.38 10.54
C ARG A 46 8.17 -12.13 9.64
N ALA A 47 7.81 -10.96 10.17
CA ALA A 47 7.75 -9.67 9.45
C ALA A 47 9.10 -9.17 8.88
N ASP A 48 10.08 -10.05 8.68
CA ASP A 48 11.50 -9.70 8.62
C ASP A 48 12.13 -9.92 7.23
N HIS A 49 11.32 -9.98 6.17
CA HIS A 49 11.88 -10.07 4.83
C HIS A 49 12.29 -8.67 4.36
N ASP A 50 13.53 -8.33 4.73
CA ASP A 50 14.37 -7.28 4.18
C ASP A 50 14.26 -5.87 4.81
N ARG A 51 14.71 -5.75 6.07
CA ARG A 51 14.90 -4.44 6.74
C ARG A 51 16.07 -3.62 6.20
N SER A 52 16.78 -4.07 5.17
CA SER A 52 17.95 -3.34 4.64
C SER A 52 17.53 -2.03 3.97
N ASP A 53 16.35 -2.01 3.36
CA ASP A 53 15.75 -0.83 2.76
C ASP A 53 15.18 0.12 3.85
N PRO A 54 15.64 1.40 3.90
CA PRO A 54 15.17 2.36 4.89
C PRO A 54 13.69 2.70 4.75
N VAL A 55 13.13 2.70 3.53
CA VAL A 55 11.71 2.95 3.27
C VAL A 55 10.87 1.79 3.78
N ILE A 56 11.28 0.54 3.51
CA ILE A 56 10.60 -0.65 4.02
C ILE A 56 10.57 -0.66 5.55
N ARG A 57 11.67 -0.27 6.18
CA ARG A 57 11.77 -0.16 7.64
C ARG A 57 10.84 0.92 8.20
N ALA A 58 10.83 2.11 7.59
CA ALA A 58 9.96 3.21 8.01
C ALA A 58 8.47 2.85 7.86
N ALA A 59 8.11 2.19 6.75
CA ALA A 59 6.75 1.71 6.52
C ALA A 59 6.34 0.66 7.55
N LEU A 60 7.21 -0.31 7.86
CA LEU A 60 6.96 -1.33 8.87
C LEU A 60 6.72 -0.72 10.25
N ASP A 61 7.57 0.23 10.66
CA ASP A 61 7.44 0.94 11.93
C ASP A 61 6.11 1.70 11.98
N TRP A 62 5.78 2.45 10.93
CA TRP A 62 4.50 3.15 10.84
C TRP A 62 3.30 2.20 10.93
N PHE A 63 3.32 1.07 10.22
CA PHE A 63 2.26 0.07 10.32
C PHE A 63 2.12 -0.48 11.73
N GLN A 64 3.22 -0.77 12.43
CA GLN A 64 3.17 -1.35 13.77
C GLN A 64 2.76 -0.34 14.85
N VAL A 65 3.09 0.95 14.66
CA VAL A 65 2.84 2.00 15.65
C VAL A 65 1.50 2.71 15.43
N GLN A 66 1.15 3.01 14.19
CA GLN A 66 0.04 3.92 13.86
C GLN A 66 -1.17 3.23 13.24
N VAL A 67 -1.00 2.00 12.72
CA VAL A 67 -2.06 1.31 11.98
C VAL A 67 -2.41 0.01 12.71
N PRO A 68 -3.59 -0.11 13.34
CA PRO A 68 -4.06 -1.40 13.82
C PRO A 68 -4.28 -2.38 12.66
N GLU A 69 -4.08 -3.69 12.88
CA GLU A 69 -4.25 -4.71 11.83
C GLU A 69 -5.63 -4.65 11.16
N ARG A 70 -6.70 -4.45 11.95
CA ARG A 70 -8.06 -4.27 11.40
C ARG A 70 -8.17 -3.03 10.50
N THR A 71 -7.48 -1.95 10.84
CA THR A 71 -7.45 -0.72 10.04
C THR A 71 -6.73 -0.97 8.72
N LEU A 72 -5.61 -1.72 8.73
CA LEU A 72 -4.94 -2.12 7.50
C LEU A 72 -5.91 -2.88 6.57
N TYR A 73 -6.61 -3.89 7.08
CA TYR A 73 -7.56 -4.65 6.26
C TYR A 73 -8.70 -3.78 5.69
N ASN A 74 -9.21 -2.83 6.48
CA ASN A 74 -10.23 -1.89 6.00
C ASN A 74 -9.69 -1.01 4.87
N TRP A 75 -8.50 -0.43 5.04
CA TRP A 75 -7.88 0.39 4.00
C TRP A 75 -7.52 -0.41 2.74
N GLN A 76 -7.11 -1.67 2.88
CA GLN A 76 -6.91 -2.57 1.73
C GLN A 76 -8.20 -2.80 0.96
N THR A 77 -9.31 -3.01 1.68
CA THR A 77 -10.63 -3.21 1.06
C THR A 77 -11.08 -1.95 0.32
N GLU A 78 -11.02 -0.79 0.97
CA GLU A 78 -11.38 0.50 0.38
C GLU A 78 -10.47 0.85 -0.82
N GLY A 79 -9.15 0.68 -0.69
CA GLY A 79 -8.20 0.92 -1.78
C GLY A 79 -8.43 0.00 -2.98
N ALA A 80 -8.76 -1.27 -2.75
CA ALA A 80 -9.10 -2.20 -3.83
C ALA A 80 -10.39 -1.78 -4.56
N GLN A 81 -11.37 -1.20 -3.85
CA GLN A 81 -12.58 -0.65 -4.47
C GLN A 81 -12.26 0.57 -5.35
N LEU A 82 -11.37 1.46 -4.90
CA LEU A 82 -10.91 2.59 -5.72
C LEU A 82 -10.24 2.13 -7.01
N ILE A 83 -9.34 1.15 -6.93
CA ILE A 83 -8.70 0.55 -8.12
C ILE A 83 -9.75 -0.07 -9.05
N ALA A 84 -10.73 -0.79 -8.50
CA ALA A 84 -11.77 -1.41 -9.29
C ALA A 84 -12.65 -0.37 -10.01
N GLN A 85 -12.90 0.78 -9.39
CA GLN A 85 -13.63 1.89 -10.00
C GLN A 85 -12.81 2.51 -11.13
N ASP A 86 -11.55 2.89 -10.87
CA ASP A 86 -10.63 3.47 -11.85
C ASP A 86 -10.50 2.57 -13.10
N LEU A 87 -10.33 1.26 -12.89
CA LEU A 87 -10.26 0.30 -14.00
C LEU A 87 -11.56 0.21 -14.80
N ARG A 88 -12.73 0.35 -14.17
CA ARG A 88 -14.02 0.36 -14.88
C ARG A 88 -14.19 1.61 -15.72
N GLU A 89 -13.75 2.76 -15.20
CA GLU A 89 -13.77 4.03 -15.91
C GLU A 89 -12.84 3.97 -17.12
N MET A 90 -11.62 3.43 -16.97
CA MET A 90 -10.67 3.26 -18.08
C MET A 90 -11.11 2.29 -19.18
N ILE A 91 -11.91 1.27 -18.86
CA ILE A 91 -12.38 0.24 -19.83
C ILE A 91 -13.76 0.61 -20.41
N GLY A 92 -14.52 1.44 -19.71
CA GLY A 92 -15.88 1.84 -20.08
C GLY A 92 -15.96 2.98 -21.11
N ASP A 93 -14.86 3.71 -21.31
CA ASP A 93 -14.63 4.65 -22.43
C ASP A 93 -14.02 3.95 -23.65
#